data_AF-A0A015IKR2-F1
#
_entry.id   AF-A0A015IKR2-F1
#
_cell.length_a   1.000
_cell.length_b   1.000
_cell.length_c   1.000
_cell.angle_alpha   90.00
_cell.angle_beta   90.00
_cell.angle_gamma   90.00
#
_symmetry.space_group_name_H-M   'P 1'
#
loop_
_entity.id
_entity.type
_entity.pdbx_description
1 polymer ?
#
loop_
_entity_poly.entity_id
_entity_poly.type
_entity_poly.pdbx_seq_one_letter_code
_entity_poly.pdbx_strand_id
1 'polypeptide(L)'
;MPTYKKLGSKRTPGLYTFEEAQLIELYNQYSDRTDKWKIIAAKLNRTHQSVRGQYVNHLDESIDKSELTYEEKCKIDDLQTNPCYNNKYYKKWSEIAKKLSENRKQGRRTELQVKNYWNSKERSQKRKSKSEEKSYERISKIMNINYIMDV
;
A
#
# COMPACT_ATOMS: atom_id res chain seq x y z
N MET A 1 25.53 7.13 17.05
CA MET A 1 24.05 7.13 17.01
C MET A 1 23.56 5.70 16.90
N PRO A 2 22.94 5.11 17.93
CA PRO A 2 22.43 3.75 17.87
C PRO A 2 21.21 3.70 16.93
N THR A 3 21.23 2.80 15.95
CA THR A 3 20.12 2.59 15.02
C THR A 3 19.04 1.75 15.68
N TYR A 4 17.89 2.37 16.01
CA TYR A 4 16.73 1.64 16.50
C TYR A 4 16.16 0.74 15.40
N LYS A 5 16.41 -0.56 15.52
CA LYS A 5 15.69 -1.59 14.75
C LYS A 5 14.24 -1.55 15.22
N LYS A 6 13.31 -1.11 14.36
CA LYS A 6 11.88 -1.28 14.58
C LYS A 6 11.62 -2.79 14.70
N LEU A 7 11.43 -3.27 15.93
CA LEU A 7 10.89 -4.59 16.20
C LEU A 7 9.50 -4.62 15.55
N GLY A 8 9.41 -5.19 14.36
CA GLY A 8 8.14 -5.50 13.74
C GLY A 8 7.44 -6.51 14.62
N SER A 9 6.49 -6.06 15.45
CA SER A 9 5.60 -6.95 16.19
C SER A 9 4.89 -7.83 15.16
N LYS A 10 5.25 -9.11 15.14
CA LYS A 10 4.57 -10.13 14.35
C LYS A 10 3.17 -10.28 14.95
N ARG A 11 2.19 -9.62 14.34
CA ARG A 11 0.78 -9.78 14.70
C ARG A 11 0.36 -11.21 14.41
N THR A 12 -0.25 -11.87 15.40
CA THR A 12 -0.96 -13.13 15.19
C THR A 12 -2.13 -12.86 14.25
N PRO A 13 -2.23 -13.53 13.09
CA PRO A 13 -3.38 -13.36 12.22
C PRO A 13 -4.67 -13.72 12.97
N GLY A 14 -5.58 -12.76 13.12
CA GLY A 14 -6.94 -13.01 13.62
C GLY A 14 -7.28 -12.52 15.03
N LEU A 15 -6.32 -12.11 15.86
CA LEU A 15 -6.63 -11.49 17.16
C LEU A 15 -6.64 -9.96 17.04
N TYR A 16 -7.82 -9.37 17.10
CA TYR A 16 -7.97 -7.93 17.31
C TYR A 16 -7.36 -7.55 18.66
N THR A 17 -6.66 -6.41 18.72
CA THR A 17 -6.31 -5.84 20.01
C THR A 17 -7.59 -5.42 20.75
N PHE A 18 -7.51 -5.31 22.08
CA PHE A 18 -8.63 -4.82 22.89
C PHE A 18 -9.15 -3.46 22.39
N GLU A 19 -8.26 -2.60 21.90
CA GLU A 19 -8.60 -1.31 21.30
C GLU A 19 -9.31 -1.45 19.95
N GLU A 20 -8.90 -2.40 19.11
CA GLU A 20 -9.54 -2.68 17.81
C GLU A 20 -10.94 -3.24 17.98
N ALA A 21 -11.16 -4.12 18.98
CA ALA A 21 -12.48 -4.62 19.33
C ALA A 21 -13.42 -3.50 19.77
N GLN A 22 -12.94 -2.60 20.65
CA GLN A 22 -13.70 -1.41 21.05
C GLN A 22 -14.02 -0.50 19.86
N LEU A 23 -13.08 -0.32 18.93
CA LEU A 23 -13.31 0.48 17.74
C LEU A 23 -14.44 -0.12 16.87
N ILE A 24 -14.47 -1.43 16.69
CA ILE A 24 -15.56 -2.12 15.96
C ILE A 24 -16.90 -1.91 16.67
N GLU A 25 -16.94 -2.12 17.99
CA GLU A 25 -18.16 -1.94 18.79
C GLU A 25 -18.70 -0.50 18.70
N LEU A 26 -17.82 0.49 18.89
CA LEU A 26 -18.18 1.90 18.79
C LEU A 26 -18.60 2.30 17.38
N TYR A 27 -18.01 1.71 16.35
CA TYR A 27 -18.46 1.92 14.97
C TYR A 27 -19.88 1.40 14.77
N ASN A 28 -20.18 0.19 15.25
CA ASN A 28 -21.52 -0.40 15.16
C ASN A 28 -22.56 0.44 15.93
N GLN A 29 -22.18 1.04 17.07
CA GLN A 29 -23.05 1.92 17.85
C GLN A 29 -23.36 3.26 17.15
N TYR A 30 -22.41 3.82 16.39
CA TYR A 30 -22.52 5.16 15.80
C TYR A 30 -22.52 5.16 14.27
N SER A 31 -22.75 4.02 13.62
CA SER A 31 -22.64 3.83 12.17
C SER A 31 -23.46 4.86 11.37
N ASP A 32 -24.65 5.20 11.85
CA ASP A 32 -25.59 6.13 11.20
C ASP A 32 -25.24 7.61 11.38
N ARG A 33 -24.31 7.92 12.29
CA ARG A 33 -23.93 9.31 12.59
C ARG A 33 -22.94 9.84 11.56
N THR A 34 -23.11 11.10 11.16
CA THR A 34 -22.19 11.82 10.26
C THR A 34 -20.88 12.18 10.95
N ASP A 35 -20.93 12.47 12.25
CA ASP A 35 -19.80 12.83 13.10
C ASP A 35 -19.16 11.65 13.85
N LYS A 36 -19.54 10.41 13.50
CA LYS A 36 -19.10 9.17 14.17
C LYS A 36 -17.62 9.11 14.48
N TRP A 37 -16.76 9.48 13.51
CA TRP A 37 -15.31 9.39 13.70
C TRP A 37 -14.79 10.33 14.79
N LYS A 38 -15.44 11.48 15.00
CA LYS A 38 -15.07 12.41 16.09
C LYS A 38 -15.47 11.85 17.45
N ILE A 39 -16.67 11.28 17.55
CA ILE A 39 -17.19 10.67 18.78
C ILE A 39 -16.33 9.47 19.19
N ILE A 40 -16.09 8.55 18.24
CA ILE A 40 -15.30 7.35 18.48
C ILE A 40 -13.87 7.74 18.88
N ALA A 41 -13.28 8.72 18.21
CA ALA A 41 -11.94 9.20 18.53
C ALA A 41 -11.84 9.83 19.92
N ALA A 42 -12.86 10.58 20.36
CA ALA A 42 -12.91 11.10 21.72
C ALA A 42 -12.95 9.98 22.77
N LYS A 43 -13.74 8.92 22.52
CA LYS A 43 -13.81 7.76 23.42
C LYS A 43 -12.51 6.95 23.48
N LEU A 44 -11.81 6.82 22.36
CA LEU A 44 -10.53 6.07 22.27
C LEU A 44 -9.30 6.95 22.56
N ASN A 45 -9.49 8.22 22.96
CA ASN A 45 -8.41 9.19 23.17
C ASN A 45 -7.41 9.27 22.00
N ARG A 46 -7.93 9.30 20.77
CA ARG A 46 -7.16 9.35 19.51
C ARG A 46 -7.64 10.47 18.59
N THR A 47 -6.95 10.66 17.47
CA THR A 47 -7.43 11.55 16.41
C THR A 47 -8.41 10.84 15.49
N HIS A 48 -9.44 11.56 15.04
CA HIS A 48 -10.47 11.01 14.14
C HIS A 48 -9.90 10.50 12.81
N GLN A 49 -8.83 11.11 12.31
CA GLN A 49 -8.13 10.62 11.11
C GLN A 49 -7.47 9.26 11.34
N SER A 50 -6.86 9.06 12.50
CA SER A 50 -6.19 7.81 12.87
C SER A 50 -7.20 6.68 13.03
N VAL A 51 -8.30 6.95 13.75
CA VAL A 51 -9.40 6.00 13.97
C VAL A 51 -10.09 5.63 12.66
N ARG A 52 -10.49 6.62 11.86
CA ARG A 52 -11.08 6.38 10.53
C ARG A 52 -10.12 5.56 9.67
N GLY A 53 -8.86 5.96 9.62
CA GLY A 53 -7.83 5.27 8.83
C GLY A 53 -7.65 3.81 9.24
N GLN A 54 -7.66 3.50 10.53
CA GLN A 54 -7.56 2.13 11.01
C GLN A 54 -8.81 1.31 10.62
N TYR A 55 -10.00 1.88 10.81
CA TYR A 55 -11.22 1.16 10.47
C TYR A 55 -11.33 0.89 8.95
N VAL A 56 -11.25 1.93 8.12
CA VAL A 56 -11.51 1.83 6.67
C VAL A 56 -10.44 1.06 5.89
N ASN A 57 -9.27 0.80 6.50
CA ASN A 57 -8.18 0.04 5.89
C ASN A 57 -7.96 -1.35 6.49
N HIS A 58 -8.41 -1.61 7.73
CA HIS A 58 -8.03 -2.84 8.45
C HIS A 58 -9.17 -3.54 9.21
N LEU A 59 -10.17 -2.80 9.71
CA LEU A 59 -11.20 -3.38 10.59
C LEU A 59 -12.54 -3.61 9.89
N ASP A 60 -12.87 -2.81 8.88
CA ASP A 60 -14.08 -2.99 8.09
C ASP A 60 -14.09 -4.40 7.45
N GLU A 61 -15.14 -5.16 7.76
CA GLU A 61 -15.33 -6.55 7.36
C GLU A 61 -15.50 -6.71 5.84
N SER A 62 -15.94 -5.64 5.16
CA SER A 62 -16.04 -5.64 3.71
C SER A 62 -14.68 -5.65 3.01
N ILE A 63 -13.57 -5.42 3.72
CA ILE A 63 -12.23 -5.36 3.14
C ILE A 63 -11.69 -6.75 2.87
N ASP A 64 -11.25 -6.98 1.64
CA ASP A 64 -10.45 -8.14 1.30
C ASP A 64 -8.99 -7.94 1.70
N LYS A 65 -8.59 -8.60 2.80
CA LYS A 65 -7.23 -8.54 3.39
C LYS A 65 -6.22 -9.44 2.69
N SER A 66 -6.65 -10.25 1.71
CA SER A 66 -5.75 -11.09 0.92
C SER A 66 -4.76 -10.24 0.10
N GLU A 67 -3.70 -10.87 -0.40
CA GLU A 67 -2.82 -10.20 -1.35
C GLU A 67 -3.55 -9.84 -2.65
N LEU A 68 -3.07 -8.79 -3.32
CA LEU A 68 -3.56 -8.44 -4.66
C LEU A 68 -3.25 -9.57 -5.64
N THR A 69 -4.26 -10.01 -6.37
CA THR A 69 -4.14 -11.03 -7.40
C THR A 69 -3.28 -10.52 -8.57
N TYR A 70 -2.81 -11.43 -9.41
CA TYR A 70 -2.07 -11.06 -10.62
C TYR A 70 -2.91 -10.15 -11.53
N GLU A 71 -4.17 -10.50 -11.77
CA GLU A 71 -5.10 -9.69 -12.59
C GLU A 71 -5.29 -8.28 -12.03
N GLU A 72 -5.44 -8.15 -10.71
CA GLU A 72 -5.56 -6.85 -10.04
C GLU A 72 -4.30 -6.02 -10.22
N LYS A 73 -3.12 -6.64 -10.08
CA LYS A 73 -1.82 -5.98 -10.29
C LYS A 73 -1.69 -5.48 -11.74
N CYS A 74 -2.00 -6.32 -12.73
CA CYS A 74 -2.02 -5.94 -14.14
C CYS A 74 -3.00 -4.79 -14.42
N LYS A 75 -4.19 -4.82 -13.81
CA LYS A 75 -5.18 -3.76 -13.97
C LYS A 75 -4.75 -2.45 -13.31
N ILE A 76 -4.09 -2.49 -12.14
CA ILE A 76 -3.50 -1.30 -11.53
C ILE A 76 -2.45 -0.70 -12.46
N ASP A 77 -1.62 -1.55 -13.07
CA ASP A 77 -0.59 -1.12 -14.00
C ASP A 77 -1.18 -0.42 -15.22
N ASP A 78 -2.13 -1.05 -15.91
CA ASP A 78 -2.82 -0.47 -17.06
C ASP A 78 -3.49 0.86 -16.70
N LEU A 79 -4.19 0.94 -15.56
CA LEU A 79 -4.84 2.19 -15.11
C LEU A 79 -3.85 3.31 -14.76
N GLN A 80 -2.61 2.99 -14.41
CA GLN A 80 -1.58 4.00 -14.11
C GLN A 80 -0.76 4.41 -15.34
N THR A 81 -0.48 3.49 -16.27
CA THR A 81 0.46 3.73 -17.37
C THR A 81 -0.22 4.03 -18.70
N ASN A 82 -1.44 3.55 -18.93
CA ASN A 82 -2.13 3.73 -20.19
C ASN A 82 -2.57 5.19 -20.37
N PRO A 83 -2.10 5.89 -21.43
CA PRO A 83 -2.43 7.30 -21.65
C PRO A 83 -3.93 7.59 -21.73
N CYS A 84 -4.73 6.64 -22.23
CA CYS A 84 -6.18 6.76 -22.35
C CYS A 84 -6.88 6.93 -20.99
N TYR A 85 -6.25 6.50 -19.90
CA TYR A 85 -6.83 6.49 -18.55
C TYR A 85 -6.23 7.53 -17.61
N ASN A 86 -5.22 8.27 -18.06
CA ASN A 86 -4.43 9.16 -17.21
C ASN A 86 -5.30 10.19 -16.48
N ASN A 87 -6.19 10.89 -17.19
CA ASN A 87 -7.08 11.89 -16.62
C ASN A 87 -7.99 11.35 -15.49
N LYS A 88 -8.31 10.05 -15.52
CA LYS A 88 -9.28 9.42 -14.63
C LYS A 88 -8.64 8.65 -13.48
N TYR A 89 -7.46 8.06 -13.69
CA TYR A 89 -6.90 7.10 -12.73
C TYR A 89 -5.45 7.38 -12.31
N TYR A 90 -4.68 8.19 -13.03
CA TYR A 90 -3.28 8.45 -12.66
C TYR A 90 -3.18 9.09 -11.28
N LYS A 91 -2.42 8.46 -10.37
CA LYS A 91 -2.32 8.81 -8.93
C LYS A 91 -3.66 8.94 -8.16
N LYS A 92 -4.78 8.50 -8.75
CA LYS A 92 -6.12 8.53 -8.14
C LYS A 92 -6.43 7.16 -7.51
N TRP A 93 -5.77 6.87 -6.40
CA TRP A 93 -5.79 5.55 -5.75
C TRP A 93 -7.19 5.10 -5.31
N SER A 94 -8.03 6.03 -4.85
CA SER A 94 -9.43 5.77 -4.49
C SER A 94 -10.26 5.31 -5.68
N GLU A 95 -10.10 5.97 -6.84
CA GLU A 95 -10.81 5.61 -8.08
C GLU A 95 -10.37 4.24 -8.59
N ILE A 96 -9.08 3.94 -8.51
CA ILE A 96 -8.58 2.61 -8.88
C ILE A 96 -9.12 1.55 -7.93
N ALA A 97 -9.07 1.78 -6.61
CA ALA A 97 -9.60 0.83 -5.63
C ALA A 97 -11.09 0.55 -5.85
N LYS A 98 -11.88 1.58 -6.18
CA LYS A 98 -13.28 1.45 -6.59
C LYS A 98 -13.40 0.60 -7.86
N LYS A 99 -12.62 0.92 -8.90
CA LYS A 99 -12.65 0.19 -10.18
C LYS A 99 -12.22 -1.27 -10.09
N LEU A 100 -11.33 -1.59 -9.14
CA LEU A 100 -10.97 -2.97 -8.83
C LEU A 100 -12.11 -3.69 -8.13
N SER A 101 -12.87 -3.00 -7.28
CA SER A 101 -13.92 -3.58 -6.43
C SER A 101 -15.28 -3.78 -7.13
N GLU A 102 -15.57 -3.02 -8.19
CA GLU A 102 -16.88 -3.01 -8.89
C GLU A 102 -17.49 -4.39 -9.23
N ASN A 103 -16.65 -5.37 -9.60
CA ASN A 103 -17.11 -6.69 -10.06
C ASN A 103 -16.53 -7.85 -9.24
N ARG A 104 -16.10 -7.60 -8.00
CA ARG A 104 -15.51 -8.65 -7.15
C ARG A 104 -16.59 -9.40 -6.38
N LYS A 105 -16.41 -10.71 -6.31
CA LYS A 105 -17.19 -11.56 -5.39
C LYS A 105 -16.62 -11.51 -3.96
N GLN A 106 -15.31 -11.26 -3.84
CA GLN A 106 -14.64 -11.02 -2.56
C GLN A 106 -14.90 -9.59 -2.08
N GLY A 107 -14.39 -9.28 -0.89
CA GLY A 107 -14.41 -7.94 -0.34
C GLY A 107 -13.73 -6.87 -1.23
N ARG A 108 -13.97 -5.61 -0.86
CA ARG A 108 -13.43 -4.43 -1.53
C ARG A 108 -11.92 -4.31 -1.34
N ARG A 109 -11.25 -3.74 -2.33
CA ARG A 109 -9.86 -3.26 -2.20
C ARG A 109 -9.83 -1.83 -1.68
N THR A 110 -8.77 -1.49 -0.96
CA THR A 110 -8.56 -0.15 -0.39
C THR A 110 -7.57 0.65 -1.22
N GLU A 111 -7.69 1.99 -1.15
CA GLU A 111 -6.69 2.89 -1.76
C GLU A 111 -5.26 2.61 -1.25
N LEU A 112 -5.14 2.18 0.01
CA LEU A 112 -3.87 1.88 0.65
C LEU A 112 -3.21 0.65 0.03
N GLN A 113 -3.97 -0.40 -0.26
CA GLN A 113 -3.47 -1.60 -0.95
C GLN A 113 -2.92 -1.24 -2.34
N VAL A 114 -3.68 -0.48 -3.12
CA VAL A 114 -3.28 -0.05 -4.47
C VAL A 114 -2.00 0.79 -4.42
N LYS A 115 -2.00 1.82 -3.56
CA LYS A 115 -0.84 2.72 -3.39
C LYS A 115 0.40 1.96 -2.92
N ASN A 116 0.24 1.01 -1.98
CA ASN A 116 1.35 0.22 -1.49
C ASN A 116 1.97 -0.66 -2.57
N TYR A 117 1.14 -1.30 -3.40
CA TYR A 117 1.61 -2.06 -4.56
C TYR A 117 2.42 -1.19 -5.51
N TRP A 118 1.86 -0.06 -5.95
CA TRP A 118 2.53 0.84 -6.89
C TRP A 118 3.88 1.34 -6.36
N ASN A 119 3.90 1.85 -5.12
CA ASN A 119 5.14 2.34 -4.51
C ASN A 119 6.17 1.22 -4.33
N SER A 120 5.74 -0.01 -4.04
CA SER A 120 6.64 -1.16 -3.94
C SER A 120 7.25 -1.51 -5.29
N LYS A 121 6.44 -1.45 -6.35
CA LYS A 121 6.87 -1.67 -7.73
C LYS A 121 7.87 -0.60 -8.18
N GLU A 122 7.55 0.68 -8.01
CA GLU A 122 8.46 1.79 -8.36
C GLU A 122 9.80 1.69 -7.62
N ARG A 123 9.79 1.38 -6.32
CA ARG A 123 11.04 1.16 -5.55
C ARG A 123 11.84 -0.01 -6.10
N SER A 124 11.18 -1.09 -6.49
CA SER A 124 11.84 -2.29 -7.03
C SER A 124 12.46 -1.99 -8.41
N GLN A 125 11.76 -1.25 -9.26
CA GLN A 125 12.28 -0.81 -10.56
C GLN A 125 13.48 0.12 -10.41
N LYS A 126 13.41 1.13 -9.53
CA LYS A 126 14.54 2.04 -9.24
C LYS A 126 15.78 1.31 -8.71
N ARG A 127 15.58 0.24 -7.93
CA ARG A 127 16.68 -0.59 -7.43
C ARG A 127 17.31 -1.42 -8.55
N LYS A 128 16.49 -1.98 -9.46
CA LYS A 128 16.97 -2.72 -10.62
C LYS A 128 17.80 -1.84 -11.55
N SER A 129 17.29 -0.67 -11.94
CA SER A 129 18.02 0.25 -12.82
C SER A 129 19.36 0.68 -12.22
N LYS A 130 19.39 1.00 -10.92
CA LYS A 130 20.63 1.34 -10.21
C LYS A 130 21.62 0.17 -10.13
N SER A 131 21.12 -1.07 -10.05
CA SER A 131 21.96 -2.26 -10.05
C SER A 131 22.54 -2.55 -11.42
N GLU A 132 21.75 -2.35 -12.48
CA GLU A 132 22.16 -2.50 -13.87
C GLU A 132 23.24 -1.47 -14.23
N GLU A 133 23.02 -0.19 -13.90
CA GLU A 133 23.97 0.90 -14.09
C GLU A 133 25.34 0.58 -13.47
N LYS A 134 25.36 0.13 -12.21
CA LYS A 134 26.59 -0.32 -11.54
C LYS A 134 27.23 -1.53 -12.22
N SER A 135 26.44 -2.41 -12.82
CA SER A 135 26.97 -3.56 -13.55
C SER A 135 27.68 -3.11 -14.82
N TYR A 136 27.07 -2.20 -15.59
CA TYR A 136 27.68 -1.61 -16.78
C TYR A 136 28.95 -0.83 -16.45
N GLU A 137 28.95 -0.04 -15.37
CA GLU A 137 30.14 0.68 -14.89
C GLU A 137 31.30 -0.27 -14.58
N ARG A 138 31.02 -1.39 -13.89
CA ARG A 138 32.04 -2.42 -13.60
C ARG A 138 32.59 -3.06 -14.87
N ILE A 139 31.72 -3.45 -15.81
CA ILE A 139 32.15 -4.08 -17.07
C ILE A 139 32.99 -3.09 -17.88
N SER A 140 32.54 -1.84 -18.01
CA SER A 140 33.27 -0.79 -18.72
C SER A 140 34.65 -0.53 -18.11
N LYS A 141 34.74 -0.49 -16.77
CA LYS A 141 36.03 -0.33 -16.08
C LYS A 141 36.99 -1.49 -16.33
N ILE A 142 36.48 -2.74 -16.33
CA ILE A 142 37.30 -3.93 -16.63
C ILE A 142 37.79 -3.87 -18.09
N MET A 143 36.91 -3.56 -19.04
CA MET A 143 37.30 -3.45 -20.45
C MET A 143 38.34 -2.36 -20.70
N ASN A 144 38.17 -1.18 -20.08
CA ASN A 144 39.15 -0.10 -20.18
C ASN A 144 40.50 -0.47 -19.55
N ILE A 145 40.53 -1.21 -18.44
CA ILE A 145 41.77 -1.69 -17.83
C ILE A 145 42.50 -2.67 -18.76
N ASN A 146 41.78 -3.65 -19.32
CA ASN A 146 42.38 -4.62 -20.23
C ASN A 146 42.94 -3.94 -21.49
N TYR A 147 42.21 -2.96 -22.04
CA TYR A 147 42.68 -2.17 -23.19
C TYR A 147 43.98 -1.41 -22.90
N ILE A 148 44.19 -0.95 -21.67
CA ILE A 148 45.44 -0.25 -21.25
C ILE A 148 46.60 -1.25 -21.07
N MET A 149 46.32 -2.48 -20.67
CA MET A 149 47.34 -3.51 -20.43
C MET A 149 47.84 -4.20 -21.71
N ASP A 150 47.09 -4.12 -22.80
CA ASP A 150 47.42 -4.71 -24.11
C ASP A 150 48.25 -3.77 -25.02
N VAL A 151 48.83 -2.69 -24.48
CA VAL A 151 49.74 -1.73 -25.17
C VAL A 151 51.15 -1.83 -24.61
#